data_AF-A0A945I5A2-F1
#
_entry.id   AF-A0A945I5A2-F1
#
_cell.length_a   1.000
_cell.length_b   1.000
_cell.length_c   1.000
_cell.angle_alpha   90.00
_cell.angle_beta   90.00
_cell.angle_gamma   90.00
#
_symmetry.space_group_name_H-M   'P 1'
#
loop_
_entity.id
_entity.type
_entity.pdbx_description
1 polymer ?
#
loop_
_entity_poly.entity_id
_entity_poly.type
_entity_poly.pdbx_seq_one_letter_code
_entity_poly.pdbx_strand_id
1 'polypeptide(L)' 'MDQTVDSIKDQQSVAEAFLATLMDHGIEYVFANAGTDFAPIIESLVAANQSGKKVPNFVTVPHENVAIAMAQGYFRV' A
#
# COMPACT_ATOMS: atom_id res chain seq x y z
N MET A 1 35.13 0.29 6.63
CA MET A 1 33.80 0.92 6.44
C MET A 1 33.26 0.42 5.11
N ASP A 2 32.32 -0.52 5.16
CA ASP A 2 31.71 -1.16 4.00
C ASP A 2 30.57 -0.27 3.46
N GLN A 3 30.90 0.57 2.47
CA GLN A 3 29.96 1.49 1.83
C GLN A 3 28.85 0.75 1.04
N THR A 4 28.95 -0.57 0.89
CA THR A 4 28.01 -1.41 0.16
C THR A 4 26.73 -1.69 0.96
N VAL A 5 26.80 -1.66 2.30
CA VAL A 5 25.67 -2.01 3.18
C VAL A 5 24.68 -0.85 3.33
N ASP A 6 25.14 0.40 3.29
CA ASP A 6 24.25 1.58 3.32
C ASP A 6 23.47 1.75 2.01
N SER A 7 24.03 1.31 0.88
CA SER A 7 23.38 1.39 -0.44
C SER A 7 22.11 0.53 -0.56
N ILE A 8 21.95 -0.51 0.25
CA ILE A 8 20.79 -1.42 0.19
C ILE A 8 19.59 -0.84 0.97
N LYS A 9 19.85 0.04 1.94
CA LYS A 9 18.83 0.65 2.79
C LYS A 9 18.02 1.75 2.09
N ASP A 10 18.56 2.33 1.02
CA ASP A 10 17.93 3.41 0.25
C ASP A 10 17.18 2.94 -1.00
N GLN A 11 17.15 1.63 -1.29
CA GLN A 11 16.36 1.13 -2.42
C GLN A 11 14.90 0.98 -2.03
N GLN A 12 14.08 1.90 -2.53
CA GLN A 12 12.62 1.82 -2.46
C GLN A 12 12.14 0.48 -3.03
N SER A 13 11.32 -0.23 -2.27
CA SER A 13 10.71 -1.48 -2.75
C SER A 13 9.62 -1.19 -3.79
N VAL A 14 9.30 -2.19 -4.62
CA VAL A 14 8.19 -2.08 -5.58
C VAL A 14 6.86 -1.80 -4.88
N ALA A 15 6.65 -2.35 -3.69
CA ALA A 15 5.44 -2.12 -2.90
C ALA A 15 5.37 -0.68 -2.39
N GLU A 16 6.47 -0.10 -1.93
CA GLU A 16 6.52 1.32 -1.56
C GLU A 16 6.28 2.24 -2.77
N ALA A 17 6.88 1.92 -3.92
CA ALA A 17 6.66 2.66 -5.16
C ALA A 17 5.20 2.57 -5.62
N PHE A 18 4.57 1.40 -5.47
CA PHE A 18 3.16 1.19 -5.77
C PHE A 18 2.26 2.06 -4.88
N LEU A 19 2.47 2.05 -3.55
CA LEU A 19 1.69 2.87 -2.62
C LEU A 19 1.86 4.37 -2.88
N ALA A 20 3.08 4.83 -3.19
CA ALA A 20 3.34 6.22 -3.56
C ALA A 20 2.59 6.59 -4.86
N THR A 21 2.65 5.71 -5.87
CA THR A 21 1.96 5.93 -7.15
C THR A 21 0.45 6.04 -6.98
N LEU A 22 -0.16 5.22 -6.11
CA LEU A 22 -1.59 5.32 -5.81
C LEU A 22 -1.94 6.70 -5.23
N MET A 23 -1.17 7.16 -4.24
CA MET A 23 -1.35 8.48 -3.65
C MET A 23 -1.17 9.61 -4.67
N ASP A 24 -0.15 9.53 -5.52
CA ASP A 24 0.14 10.53 -6.56
C ASP A 24 -1.01 10.67 -7.57
N HIS A 25 -1.80 9.60 -7.77
CA HIS A 25 -3.00 9.61 -8.60
C HIS A 25 -4.29 9.95 -7.85
N GLY A 26 -4.20 10.38 -6.58
CA GLY A 26 -5.35 10.75 -5.77
C GLY A 26 -6.19 9.55 -5.28
N ILE A 27 -5.62 8.35 -5.26
CA ILE A 27 -6.30 7.16 -4.73
C ILE A 27 -6.12 7.14 -3.21
N GLU A 28 -7.16 7.59 -2.49
CA GLU A 28 -7.12 7.73 -1.04
C GLU A 28 -7.56 6.47 -0.29
N TYR A 29 -8.28 5.56 -0.95
CA TYR A 29 -8.83 4.34 -0.33
C TYR A 29 -8.57 3.11 -1.19
N VAL A 30 -8.22 2.00 -0.54
CA VAL A 30 -8.07 0.68 -1.17
C VAL A 30 -8.88 -0.34 -0.38
N PHE A 31 -9.88 -0.95 -1.03
CA PHE A 31 -10.65 -2.06 -0.46
C PHE A 31 -10.00 -3.37 -0.91
N ALA A 32 -9.41 -4.12 0.03
CA ALA A 32 -8.55 -5.25 -0.31
C ALA A 32 -8.98 -6.53 0.42
N ASN A 33 -9.12 -7.61 -0.35
CA ASN A 33 -9.05 -8.97 0.19
C ASN A 33 -7.59 -9.44 0.16
N ALA A 34 -6.90 -9.36 1.30
CA ALA A 34 -5.47 -9.65 1.36
C ALA A 34 -5.21 -11.17 1.36
N GLY A 35 -4.40 -11.63 0.40
CA GLY A 35 -3.87 -13.00 0.33
C GLY A 35 -2.39 -13.08 0.74
N THR A 36 -1.75 -14.24 0.54
CA THR A 36 -0.32 -14.45 0.87
C THR A 36 0.61 -13.49 0.14
N ASP A 37 0.24 -13.07 -1.07
CA ASP A 37 1.06 -12.17 -1.89
C ASP A 37 1.04 -10.71 -1.41
N PHE A 38 0.25 -10.38 -0.38
CA PHE A 38 0.18 -9.02 0.18
C PHE A 38 1.30 -8.68 1.15
N ALA A 39 2.15 -9.64 1.56
CA ALA A 39 3.18 -9.40 2.56
C ALA A 39 4.04 -8.15 2.26
N PRO A 40 4.56 -7.91 1.04
CA PRO A 40 5.34 -6.71 0.73
C PRO A 40 4.55 -5.40 0.86
N ILE A 41 3.24 -5.42 0.53
CA ILE A 41 2.35 -4.26 0.68
C ILE A 41 2.13 -3.96 2.16
N ILE A 42 1.87 -4.98 2.98
CA ILE A 42 1.66 -4.84 4.43
C ILE A 42 2.93 -4.28 5.09
N GLU A 43 4.11 -4.83 4.77
CA GLU A 43 5.39 -4.33 5.27
C GLU A 43 5.61 -2.87 4.89
N SER A 44 5.29 -2.49 3.65
CA SER A 44 5.40 -1.11 3.17
C SER A 44 4.40 -0.16 3.85
N LEU A 45 3.17 -0.62 4.13
CA LEU A 45 2.18 0.15 4.91
C LEU A 45 2.67 0.39 6.34
N VAL A 46 3.27 -0.63 6.98
CA VAL A 46 3.85 -0.52 8.32
C VAL A 46 5.02 0.47 8.32
N ALA A 47 5.94 0.38 7.36
CA ALA A 47 7.06 1.29 7.21
C ALA A 47 6.61 2.74 6.92
N ALA A 48 5.59 2.92 6.08
CA ALA A 48 4.99 4.22 5.80
C ALA A 48 4.37 4.84 7.06
N ASN A 49 3.63 4.05 7.85
CA ASN A 49 3.05 4.50 9.11
C ASN A 49 4.11 4.94 10.13
N GLN A 50 5.22 4.20 10.23
CA GLN A 50 6.34 4.55 11.12
C GLN A 50 7.09 5.82 10.68
N SER A 51 7.19 6.07 9.37
CA SER A 51 7.90 7.21 8.79
C SER A 51 7.02 8.44 8.54
N GLY A 52 5.71 8.34 8.80
CA GLY A 52 4.75 9.42 8.53
C GLY A 52 4.50 9.69 7.04
N LYS A 53 4.90 8.76 6.16
CA LYS A 53 4.60 8.86 4.72
C LYS A 53 3.11 8.64 4.49
N LYS A 54 2.50 9.49 3.67
CA LYS A 54 1.10 9.30 3.26
C LYS A 54 1.00 8.11 2.31
N VAL A 55 0.04 7.24 2.57
CA VAL A 55 -0.33 6.08 1.77
C VAL A 55 -1.86 5.95 1.76
N PRO A 56 -2.47 5.22 0.82
CA PRO A 56 -3.91 5.06 0.80
C PRO A 56 -4.39 4.38 2.08
N ASN A 57 -5.62 4.65 2.49
CA ASN A 57 -6.25 3.92 3.57
C ASN A 57 -6.71 2.54 3.09
N PHE A 58 -6.07 1.49 3.59
CA PHE A 58 -6.42 0.12 3.26
C PHE A 58 -7.54 -0.38 4.18
N VAL A 59 -8.66 -0.76 3.57
CA VAL A 59 -9.80 -1.39 4.23
C VAL A 59 -9.77 -2.88 3.93
N THR A 60 -9.56 -3.70 4.94
CA THR A 60 -9.57 -5.16 4.80
C THR A 60 -11.00 -5.67 4.59
N VAL A 61 -11.22 -6.41 3.50
CA VAL A 61 -12.52 -6.96 3.11
C VAL A 61 -12.39 -8.46 2.84
N PRO A 62 -13.07 -9.35 3.60
CA PRO A 62 -12.90 -10.81 3.48
C PRO A 62 -13.36 -11.44 2.16
N HIS A 63 -14.13 -10.72 1.35
CA HIS A 63 -14.75 -11.24 0.13
C HIS A 63 -14.55 -10.27 -1.04
N GLU A 64 -14.05 -10.76 -2.17
CA GLU A 64 -13.74 -9.95 -3.34
C GLU A 64 -14.97 -9.21 -3.88
N ASN A 65 -16.12 -9.91 -3.94
CA ASN A 65 -17.38 -9.32 -4.39
C ASN A 65 -17.79 -8.12 -3.53
N VAL A 66 -17.56 -8.21 -2.22
CA VAL A 66 -17.86 -7.12 -1.28
C VAL A 66 -16.85 -5.98 -1.48
N ALA A 67 -15.57 -6.27 -1.67
CA ALA A 67 -14.54 -5.26 -1.91
C ALA A 67 -14.86 -4.41 -3.14
N ILE A 68 -15.25 -5.07 -4.24
CA ILE A 68 -15.67 -4.39 -5.48
C ILE A 68 -16.95 -3.58 -5.27
N ALA A 69 -17.96 -4.12 -4.60
CA ALA A 69 -19.20 -3.40 -4.31
C ALA A 69 -18.95 -2.14 -3.44
N MET A 70 -18.06 -2.24 -2.45
CA MET A 70 -17.64 -1.10 -1.61
C MET A 70 -16.92 -0.02 -2.43
N ALA A 71 -15.94 -0.41 -3.27
CA ALA A 71 -15.22 0.52 -4.15
C ALA A 71 -16.18 1.25 -5.11
N GLN A 72 -17.11 0.49 -5.70
CA GLN A 72 -18.16 1.00 -6.57
C GLN A 72 -19.14 1.95 -5.86
N GLY A 73 -19.46 1.70 -4.60
CA GLY A 73 -20.29 2.58 -3.79
C GLY A 73 -19.56 3.88 -3.47
N TYR A 74 -18.31 3.78 -3.00
CA TYR A 74 -17.47 4.93 -2.66
C TYR A 74 -17.28 5.89 -3.83
N PHE A 75 -17.01 5.39 -5.04
CA PHE A 75 -16.84 6.23 -6.22
C PHE A 75 -18.10 6.99 -6.65
N ARG A 76 -19.29 6.50 -6.30
CA ARG A 76 -20.58 7.06 -6.77
C ARG A 76 -21.17 8.11 -5.81
N VAL A 77 -20.55 8.34 -4.67
CA VAL A 77 -20.95 9.32 -3.66
C VAL A 77 -20.00 10.50 -3.72
#